data_AF-A0A0N1GM37-F1
#
_entry.id   AF-A0A0N1GM37-F1
#
_cell.length_a   1.000
_cell.length_b   1.000
_cell.length_c   1.000
_cell.angle_alpha   90.00
_cell.angle_beta   90.00
_cell.angle_gamma   90.00
#
_symmetry.space_group_name_H-M   'P 1'
#
loop_
_entity.id
_entity.type
_entity.pdbx_description
1 polymer ?
#
loop_
_entity_poly.entity_id
_entity_poly.type
_entity_poly.pdbx_seq_one_letter_code
_entity_poly.pdbx_strand_id
1 'polypeptide(L)'
;MADEYFLLVCDDVPHDVVITDPGVRVMDVVQVVRRLTGLSLWRSKVLATQVPAVILACVPEEDAAAAVSALRDAGARAETREQPEPYFPKR
;
A
#
# COMPACT_ATOMS: atom_id res chain seq x y z
N MET A 1 17.78 -25.44 10.15
CA MET A 1 16.70 -24.86 10.96
C MET A 1 15.69 -24.37 9.97
N ALA A 2 14.55 -25.06 9.91
CA ALA A 2 13.54 -24.85 8.90
C ALA A 2 12.94 -23.45 9.10
N ASP A 3 13.39 -22.49 8.29
CA ASP A 3 12.52 -21.39 7.91
C ASP A 3 11.38 -22.07 7.15
N GLU A 4 10.31 -22.35 7.90
CA GLU A 4 9.01 -22.74 7.39
C GLU A 4 8.62 -21.68 6.37
N TYR A 5 9.03 -21.90 5.12
CA TYR A 5 8.44 -21.26 3.97
C TYR A 5 7.00 -21.73 3.98
N PHE A 6 6.15 -20.92 4.61
CA PHE A 6 4.71 -21.02 4.54
C PHE A 6 4.32 -20.67 3.11
N LEU A 7 4.62 -21.60 2.21
CA LEU A 7 4.46 -21.53 0.78
C LEU A 7 3.01 -21.94 0.48
N LEU A 8 2.08 -21.14 0.99
CA LEU A 8 0.77 -20.94 0.37
C LEU A 8 0.94 -19.85 -0.69
N VAL A 9 1.87 -20.08 -1.63
CA VAL A 9 2.19 -19.14 -2.71
C VAL A 9 1.17 -19.37 -3.82
N CYS A 10 0.12 -18.56 -3.80
CA CYS A 10 -0.29 -17.93 -5.05
C CYS A 10 0.91 -17.09 -5.52
N ASP A 11 1.21 -17.10 -6.82
CA ASP A 11 2.36 -16.49 -7.51
C ASP A 11 2.37 -14.94 -7.44
N ASP A 12 2.05 -14.39 -6.28
CA ASP A 12 1.68 -13.00 -6.09
C ASP A 12 2.92 -12.16 -5.79
N VAL A 13 3.35 -11.40 -6.79
CA VAL A 13 4.42 -10.41 -6.64
C VAL A 13 4.01 -9.43 -5.54
N PRO A 14 4.88 -9.11 -4.56
CA PRO A 14 4.54 -8.11 -3.55
C PRO A 14 4.31 -6.74 -4.20
N HIS A 15 3.14 -6.15 -3.94
CA HIS A 15 2.73 -4.85 -4.45
C HIS A 15 2.79 -3.79 -3.35
N ASP A 16 3.24 -2.60 -3.74
CA ASP A 16 3.17 -1.39 -2.93
C ASP A 16 1.98 -0.54 -3.42
N VAL A 17 1.18 -0.03 -2.49
CA VAL A 17 0.09 0.89 -2.80
C VAL A 17 0.59 2.31 -2.60
N VAL A 18 0.68 3.07 -3.68
CA VAL A 18 1.18 4.44 -3.70
C VAL A 18 0.05 5.41 -4.02
N ILE A 19 -0.15 6.43 -3.17
CA ILE A 19 -1.04 7.55 -3.48
C ILE A 19 -0.29 8.56 -4.35
N THR A 20 -0.86 8.84 -5.51
CA THR A 20 -0.38 9.84 -6.49
C THR A 20 -1.18 11.13 -6.45
N ASP A 21 -2.34 11.17 -5.78
CA ASP A 21 -3.07 12.40 -5.48
C ASP A 21 -4.08 12.16 -4.33
N PRO A 22 -4.14 12.99 -3.28
CA PRO A 22 -5.12 12.83 -2.19
C PRO A 22 -6.53 13.29 -2.57
N GLY A 23 -6.72 13.94 -3.72
CA GLY A 23 -8.00 14.43 -4.18
C GLY A 23 -8.59 15.56 -3.34
N VAL A 24 -9.87 15.86 -3.61
CA VAL A 24 -10.61 16.94 -2.94
C VAL A 24 -11.05 16.53 -1.53
N ARG A 25 -11.26 15.23 -1.31
CA ARG A 25 -11.77 14.64 -0.06
C ARG A 25 -10.65 14.12 0.83
N VAL A 26 -9.66 14.97 1.11
CA VAL A 26 -8.45 14.59 1.87
C VAL A 26 -8.79 13.96 3.22
N MET A 27 -9.84 14.41 3.92
CA MET A 27 -10.21 13.83 5.22
C MET A 27 -10.73 12.39 5.11
N ASP A 28 -11.51 12.06 4.09
CA ASP A 28 -11.98 10.69 3.85
C ASP A 28 -10.80 9.78 3.51
N VAL A 29 -9.89 10.25 2.65
CA VAL A 29 -8.65 9.53 2.30
C VAL A 29 -7.79 9.30 3.53
N VAL A 30 -7.64 10.29 4.40
CA VAL A 30 -6.88 10.19 5.66
C VAL A 30 -7.53 9.18 6.62
N GLN A 31 -8.85 9.07 6.64
CA GLN A 31 -9.53 8.03 7.43
C GLN A 31 -9.25 6.63 6.88
N VAL A 32 -9.27 6.45 5.55
CA VAL A 32 -8.92 5.18 4.90
C VAL A 32 -7.45 4.83 5.18
N VAL A 33 -6.52 5.75 4.95
CA VAL A 33 -5.09 5.59 5.24
C VAL A 33 -4.87 5.22 6.71
N ARG A 34 -5.58 5.86 7.65
CA ARG A 34 -5.52 5.53 9.07
C ARG A 34 -6.01 4.10 9.37
N ARG A 35 -7.07 3.64 8.72
CA ARG A 35 -7.58 2.27 8.89
C ARG A 35 -6.61 1.24 8.30
N LEU A 36 -5.97 1.55 7.17
CA LEU A 36 -5.01 0.66 6.52
C LEU A 36 -3.67 0.60 7.28
N THR A 37 -3.14 1.75 7.71
CA THR A 37 -1.79 1.86 8.31
C THR A 37 -1.77 1.84 9.85
N GLY A 38 -2.91 2.07 10.51
CA GLY A 38 -2.99 2.22 11.96
C GLY A 38 -2.32 3.49 12.52
N LEU A 39 -1.86 4.41 11.66
CA LEU A 39 -1.22 5.64 12.08
C LEU A 39 -2.20 6.62 12.76
N SER A 40 -1.66 7.58 13.51
CA SER A 40 -2.46 8.66 14.09
C SER A 40 -3.01 9.59 13.01
N LEU A 41 -4.14 10.27 13.28
CA LEU A 41 -4.80 11.16 12.32
C LEU A 41 -3.83 12.19 11.69
N TRP A 42 -2.93 12.75 12.50
CA TRP A 42 -1.90 13.67 12.04
C TRP A 42 -0.92 13.01 11.08
N ARG A 43 -0.37 11.84 11.45
CA ARG A 43 0.58 11.11 10.59
C ARG A 43 -0.06 10.65 9.30
N SER A 44 -1.30 10.17 9.34
CA SER A 44 -2.07 9.79 8.15
C SER A 44 -2.33 10.98 7.23
N LYS A 45 -2.62 12.16 7.79
CA LYS A 45 -2.75 13.41 7.02
C LYS A 45 -1.44 13.78 6.34
N VAL A 46 -0.34 13.80 7.09
CA VAL A 46 0.99 14.11 6.54
C VAL A 46 1.33 13.13 5.41
N LEU A 47 1.15 11.83 5.63
CA LEU A 47 1.41 10.79 4.64
C LEU A 47 0.57 10.95 3.37
N ALA A 48 -0.75 11.17 3.50
CA ALA A 48 -1.64 11.37 2.35
C ALA A 48 -1.30 12.63 1.55
N THR A 49 -0.74 13.66 2.18
CA THR A 49 -0.32 14.90 1.49
C THR A 49 1.07 14.82 0.87
N GLN A 50 1.89 13.83 1.23
CA GLN A 50 3.27 13.67 0.75
C GLN A 50 3.32 12.86 -0.55
N VAL A 51 2.67 13.35 -1.58
CA VAL A 51 2.61 12.68 -2.87
C VAL A 51 3.97 12.75 -3.61
N PRO A 52 4.46 11.63 -4.18
CA PRO A 52 3.93 10.27 -4.10
C PRO A 52 4.27 9.59 -2.75
N ALA A 53 3.26 9.00 -2.10
CA ALA A 53 3.42 8.34 -0.78
C ALA A 53 3.01 6.86 -0.82
N VAL A 54 3.86 5.99 -0.28
CA VAL A 54 3.55 4.57 -0.07
C VAL A 54 2.66 4.43 1.19
N ILE A 55 1.46 3.86 1.02
CA ILE A 55 0.50 3.63 2.10
C ILE A 55 0.63 2.21 2.64
N LEU A 56 0.69 1.23 1.75
CA LEU A 56 0.94 -0.16 2.08
C LEU A 56 2.12 -0.63 1.25
N ALA A 57 2.99 -1.42 1.85
CA ALA A 57 4.14 -2.00 1.18
C ALA A 57 4.15 -3.51 1.39
N CYS A 58 4.63 -4.25 0.39
CA CYS A 58 4.72 -5.71 0.44
C CYS A 58 3.38 -6.39 0.77
N VAL A 59 2.29 -5.94 0.13
CA VAL A 59 0.96 -6.56 0.23
C VAL A 59 0.68 -7.41 -1.02
N PRO A 60 -0.11 -8.49 -0.93
CA PRO A 60 -0.50 -9.27 -2.11
C PRO A 60 -1.37 -8.41 -3.05
N GLU A 61 -1.43 -8.76 -4.34
CA GLU A 61 -2.20 -8.04 -5.37
C GLU A 61 -3.66 -7.86 -4.95
N GLU A 62 -4.27 -8.87 -4.34
CA GLU A 62 -5.66 -8.80 -3.85
C GLU A 62 -5.88 -7.69 -2.83
N ASP A 63 -5.00 -7.59 -1.82
CA ASP A 63 -5.05 -6.56 -0.79
C ASP A 63 -4.67 -5.20 -1.37
N ALA A 64 -3.71 -5.17 -2.29
CA ALA A 64 -3.25 -3.97 -2.96
C ALA A 64 -4.37 -3.36 -3.82
N ALA A 65 -5.07 -4.19 -4.59
CA ALA A 65 -6.22 -3.81 -5.41
C ALA A 65 -7.39 -3.34 -4.53
N ALA A 66 -7.68 -4.05 -3.43
CA ALA A 66 -8.72 -3.65 -2.48
C ALA A 66 -8.39 -2.29 -1.83
N ALA A 67 -7.14 -2.06 -1.44
CA ALA A 67 -6.69 -0.80 -0.86
C ALA A 67 -6.72 0.35 -1.89
N VAL A 68 -6.26 0.13 -3.12
CA VAL A 68 -6.35 1.11 -4.21
C VAL A 68 -7.80 1.46 -4.50
N SER A 69 -8.71 0.48 -4.55
CA SER A 69 -10.14 0.73 -4.73
C SER A 69 -10.68 1.59 -3.58
N ALA A 70 -10.44 1.22 -2.32
CA ALA A 70 -10.89 1.98 -1.17
C ALA A 70 -10.39 3.43 -1.16
N LEU A 71 -9.14 3.66 -1.59
CA LEU A 71 -8.57 5.00 -1.73
C LEU A 71 -9.23 5.78 -2.87
N ARG A 72 -9.52 5.13 -4.01
CA ARG A 72 -10.23 5.73 -5.15
C ARG A 72 -11.68 6.07 -4.83
N ASP A 73 -12.39 5.20 -4.12
CA ASP A 73 -13.75 5.45 -3.61
C ASP A 73 -13.78 6.63 -2.62
N ALA A 74 -12.74 6.79 -1.82
CA ALA A 74 -12.57 7.97 -0.95
C ALA A 74 -12.21 9.25 -1.73
N GLY A 75 -11.87 9.15 -3.02
CA GLY A 75 -11.58 10.26 -3.91
C GLY A 75 -10.10 10.56 -4.13
N ALA A 76 -9.18 9.70 -3.69
CA ALA A 76 -7.75 9.79 -4.02
C ALA A 76 -7.41 9.07 -5.34
N ARG A 77 -6.27 9.42 -5.94
CA ARG A 77 -5.62 8.59 -6.95
C ARG A 77 -4.53 7.76 -6.27
N ALA A 78 -4.65 6.44 -6.44
CA ALA A 78 -3.68 5.46 -6.00
C ALA A 78 -3.33 4.49 -7.13
N GLU A 79 -2.09 4.02 -7.10
CA GLU A 79 -1.46 3.13 -8.07
C GLU A 79 -0.75 2.00 -7.31
N THR A 80 -0.79 0.80 -7.87
CA THR A 80 0.01 -0.33 -7.40
C THR A 80 1.38 -0.30 -8.07
N ARG A 81 2.44 -0.43 -7.27
CA ARG A 81 3.82 -0.52 -7.73
C ARG A 81 4.35 -1.90 -7.37
N GLU A 82 4.73 -2.65 -8.39
CA GLU A 82 5.35 -3.97 -8.21
C GLU A 82 6.71 -3.76 -7.54
N GLN A 83 6.97 -4.38 -6.39
CA GLN A 83 8.32 -4.42 -5.85
C GLN A 83 9.08 -5.53 -6.59
N PRO A 84 10.08 -5.21 -7.44
CA PRO A 84 10.94 -6.25 -7.96
C PRO A 84 11.64 -6.89 -6.76
N GLU A 85 11.58 -8.24 -6.69
CA GLU A 85 12.21 -9.05 -5.66
C GLU A 85 13.57 -8.47 -5.23
N PRO A 86 13.88 -8.42 -3.91
CA PRO A 86 15.22 -8.07 -3.49
C PRO A 86 16.19 -9.06 -4.15
N TYR A 87 16.99 -8.54 -5.09
CA TYR A 87 18.01 -9.27 -5.82
C TYR A 87 18.94 -9.93 -4.81
N PHE A 88 18.68 -11.21 -4.49
CA PHE A 88 19.61 -12.04 -3.75
C PHE A 88 20.84 -12.21 -4.65
N PRO A 89 22.02 -11.67 -4.30
CA PRO A 89 23.21 -11.92 -5.08
C PRO A 89 23.49 -13.43 -5.02
N LYS A 90 23.33 -14.12 -6.16
CA LYS A 90 23.73 -15.52 -6.30
C LYS A 90 25.24 -15.58 -6.04
N ARG A 91 25.59 -16.22 -4.93
CA ARG A 91 26.95 -16.47 -4.50
C ARG A 91 27.59 -17.59 -5.32
#